data_AF-A0A0S8EUD0-F1
#
_entry.id   AF-A0A0S8EUD0-F1
#
_cell.length_a   1.000
_cell.length_b   1.000
_cell.length_c   1.000
_cell.angle_alpha   90.00
_cell.angle_beta   90.00
_cell.angle_gamma   90.00
#
_symmetry.space_group_name_H-M   'P 1'
#
loop_
_entity.id
_entity.type
_entity.pdbx_description
1 polymer ?
#
loop_
_entity_poly.entity_id
_entity_poly.type
_entity_poly.pdbx_seq_one_letter_code
_entity_poly.pdbx_strand_id
1 'polypeptide(L)'
;MGARLLGLIFAAVLLSAGCEQVTSASEPEAEAEQLPEIVPDLPEVPTLPPPPFPITYEDESYSIYGLRSRVIKVLDSELSVTGYIVDIYEPPACTKKKKDECPKVAMPHMFIADTADQTDRGEQLIVVGYADNQEQLARARRGRKTTTIAGGVVVPRDLKVGNKVRVKGYFTLMSSGGFNTSNGLIEYATHETLSP
;
A
#
# COMPACT_ATOMS: atom_id res chain seq x y z
N MET A 1 -75.87 -7.52 0.10
CA MET A 1 -76.96 -7.45 -0.90
C MET A 1 -76.34 -7.54 -2.29
N GLY A 2 -76.82 -8.46 -3.13
CA GLY A 2 -76.55 -8.57 -4.59
C GLY A 2 -75.14 -9.00 -4.99
N ALA A 3 -74.81 -10.24 -5.39
CA ALA A 3 -75.33 -11.15 -6.42
C ALA A 3 -74.94 -10.81 -7.87
N ARG A 4 -74.27 -11.80 -8.53
CA ARG A 4 -74.30 -12.27 -9.94
C ARG A 4 -72.91 -12.32 -10.59
N LEU A 5 -72.26 -13.45 -10.91
CA LEU A 5 -72.60 -14.75 -11.55
C LEU A 5 -72.49 -14.72 -13.10
N LEU A 6 -71.61 -15.62 -13.60
CA LEU A 6 -71.64 -16.39 -14.88
C LEU A 6 -71.09 -15.84 -16.21
N GLY A 7 -70.32 -16.72 -16.88
CA GLY A 7 -70.25 -16.92 -18.35
C GLY A 7 -68.81 -17.03 -18.90
N LEU A 8 -68.18 -18.20 -19.12
CA LEU A 8 -68.40 -19.37 -20.02
C LEU A 8 -67.67 -19.30 -21.40
N ILE A 9 -66.68 -20.21 -21.55
CA ILE A 9 -66.38 -21.15 -22.68
C ILE A 9 -65.89 -20.64 -24.07
N PHE A 10 -64.77 -21.21 -24.56
CA PHE A 10 -64.58 -22.04 -25.80
C PHE A 10 -63.05 -22.13 -26.12
N ALA A 11 -62.35 -23.25 -25.88
CA ALA A 11 -62.27 -24.53 -26.62
C ALA A 11 -61.28 -24.54 -27.80
N ALA A 12 -60.31 -25.46 -27.78
CA ALA A 12 -59.79 -26.15 -28.96
C ALA A 12 -59.06 -27.45 -28.55
N VAL A 13 -59.59 -28.56 -29.05
CA VAL A 13 -59.16 -29.96 -28.93
C VAL A 13 -58.15 -30.26 -30.03
N LEU A 14 -57.21 -31.21 -29.82
CA LEU A 14 -56.81 -32.20 -30.83
C LEU A 14 -56.02 -33.36 -30.18
N LEU A 15 -56.65 -34.55 -30.17
CA LEU A 15 -56.01 -35.85 -30.00
C LEU A 15 -55.41 -36.30 -31.35
N SER A 16 -54.28 -37.00 -31.33
CA SER A 16 -54.06 -38.18 -32.18
C SER A 16 -52.86 -39.00 -31.69
N ALA A 17 -53.02 -40.31 -31.81
CA ALA A 17 -52.12 -41.36 -31.38
C ALA A 17 -50.96 -41.59 -32.35
N GLY A 18 -49.85 -42.13 -31.83
CA GLY A 18 -48.74 -42.63 -32.62
C GLY A 18 -47.76 -43.41 -31.74
N CYS A 19 -48.08 -44.68 -31.47
CA CYS A 19 -47.06 -45.66 -31.09
C CYS A 19 -46.20 -45.94 -32.32
N GLU A 20 -44.92 -45.65 -32.28
CA GLU A 20 -43.96 -46.37 -33.12
C GLU A 20 -42.79 -46.79 -32.25
N GLN A 21 -42.60 -48.10 -32.20
CA GLN A 21 -41.48 -48.77 -31.55
C GLN A 21 -40.20 -48.37 -32.29
N VAL A 22 -39.18 -47.89 -31.58
CA VAL A 22 -37.80 -48.06 -32.05
C VAL A 22 -37.08 -48.90 -31.01
N THR A 23 -37.13 -50.19 -31.32
CA THR A 23 -36.26 -51.25 -30.84
C THR A 23 -34.81 -50.81 -30.77
N SER A 24 -34.21 -51.14 -29.63
CA SER A 24 -32.78 -51.34 -29.43
C SER A 24 -32.08 -51.83 -30.70
N ALA A 25 -31.26 -50.96 -31.29
CA ALA A 25 -30.20 -51.34 -32.18
C ALA A 25 -28.90 -50.99 -31.47
N SER A 26 -28.34 -52.00 -30.80
CA SER A 26 -26.96 -52.02 -30.32
C SER A 26 -26.04 -51.77 -31.52
N GLU A 27 -25.46 -50.58 -31.59
CA GLU A 27 -24.31 -50.29 -32.44
C GLU A 27 -23.13 -51.13 -31.95
N PRO A 28 -22.30 -51.71 -32.84
CA PRO A 28 -21.07 -52.35 -32.42
C PRO A 28 -20.16 -51.27 -31.82
N GLU A 29 -19.66 -51.50 -30.60
CA GLU A 29 -18.56 -50.74 -30.01
C GLU A 29 -17.40 -50.75 -31.01
N ALA A 30 -17.24 -49.67 -31.76
CA ALA A 30 -15.98 -49.35 -32.37
C ALA A 30 -15.01 -49.11 -31.21
N GLU A 31 -14.07 -50.02 -31.01
CA GLU A 31 -12.93 -49.83 -30.12
C GLU A 31 -12.29 -48.49 -30.47
N ALA A 32 -12.56 -47.48 -29.64
CA ALA A 32 -11.89 -46.21 -29.73
C ALA A 32 -10.42 -46.47 -29.39
N GLU A 33 -9.56 -46.51 -30.40
CA GLU A 33 -8.11 -46.48 -30.20
C GLU A 33 -7.79 -45.25 -29.34
N GLN A 34 -7.52 -45.49 -28.06
CA GLN A 34 -7.16 -44.45 -27.11
C GLN A 34 -5.77 -43.97 -27.52
N LEU A 35 -5.71 -42.78 -28.13
CA LEU A 35 -4.43 -42.13 -28.44
C LEU A 35 -3.57 -42.13 -27.18
N PRO A 36 -2.27 -42.46 -27.28
CA PRO A 36 -1.40 -42.52 -26.12
C PRO A 36 -1.45 -41.19 -25.36
N GLU A 37 -1.59 -41.28 -24.04
CA GLU A 37 -1.70 -40.11 -23.17
C GLU A 37 -0.42 -39.27 -23.33
N ILE A 38 -0.55 -38.14 -24.03
CA ILE A 38 0.54 -37.21 -24.25
C ILE A 38 0.80 -36.56 -22.91
N VAL A 39 1.88 -36.96 -22.23
CA VAL A 39 2.40 -36.25 -21.05
C VAL A 39 3.24 -35.08 -21.57
N PRO A 40 2.74 -33.84 -21.50
CA PRO A 40 3.54 -32.69 -21.93
C PRO A 40 4.73 -32.53 -20.99
N ASP A 41 5.94 -32.60 -21.56
CA ASP A 41 7.19 -32.29 -20.88
C ASP A 41 7.32 -30.78 -20.72
N LEU A 42 6.61 -30.24 -19.74
CA LEU A 42 6.68 -28.83 -19.37
C LEU A 42 7.90 -28.62 -18.49
N PRO A 43 8.73 -27.59 -18.77
CA PRO A 43 9.83 -27.24 -17.87
C PRO A 43 9.29 -26.91 -16.48
N GLU A 44 10.08 -27.19 -15.45
CA GLU A 44 9.72 -26.85 -14.08
C GLU A 44 9.43 -25.34 -13.97
N VAL A 45 8.31 -25.02 -13.32
CA VAL A 45 7.92 -23.63 -13.10
C VAL A 45 9.01 -22.95 -12.28
N PRO A 46 9.65 -21.87 -12.78
CA PRO A 46 10.63 -21.13 -12.01
C PRO A 46 10.02 -20.66 -10.69
N THR A 47 10.66 -20.99 -9.58
CA THR A 47 10.21 -20.51 -8.27
C THR A 47 10.67 -19.07 -8.08
N LEU A 48 9.74 -18.20 -7.69
CA LEU A 48 10.08 -16.82 -7.36
C LEU A 48 10.77 -16.77 -6.00
N PRO A 49 11.81 -15.93 -5.83
CA PRO A 49 12.42 -15.74 -4.53
C PRO A 49 11.37 -15.18 -3.55
N PRO A 50 11.48 -15.52 -2.26
CA PRO A 50 10.60 -14.95 -1.25
C PRO A 50 10.75 -13.43 -1.18
N PRO A 51 9.71 -12.71 -0.75
CA PRO A 51 9.79 -11.27 -0.59
C PRO A 51 10.91 -10.90 0.41
N PRO A 52 11.63 -9.79 0.17
CA PRO A 52 12.78 -9.42 0.99
C PRO A 52 12.38 -9.01 2.43
N PHE A 53 11.14 -8.55 2.62
CA PHE A 53 10.61 -8.09 3.90
C PHE A 53 9.16 -8.56 4.10
N PRO A 54 8.70 -8.73 5.35
CA PRO A 54 7.30 -9.02 5.64
C PRO A 54 6.41 -7.82 5.29
N ILE A 55 5.10 -8.02 5.18
CA ILE A 55 4.16 -6.89 4.95
C ILE A 55 4.03 -6.03 6.22
N THR A 56 3.85 -6.68 7.36
CA THR A 56 3.76 -6.08 8.68
C THR A 56 4.66 -6.85 9.63
N TYR A 57 5.23 -6.16 10.61
CA TYR A 57 5.94 -6.79 11.72
C TYR A 57 4.95 -7.30 12.78
N GLU A 58 5.46 -8.00 13.80
CA GLU A 58 4.64 -8.58 14.89
C GLU A 58 3.88 -7.51 15.71
N ASP A 59 4.35 -6.27 15.68
CA ASP A 59 3.76 -5.13 16.36
C ASP A 59 2.73 -4.38 15.49
N GLU A 60 2.27 -5.01 14.40
CA GLU A 60 1.32 -4.50 13.40
C GLU A 60 1.82 -3.30 12.59
N SER A 61 3.06 -2.83 12.80
CA SER A 61 3.65 -1.79 11.97
C SER A 61 4.02 -2.32 10.59
N TYR A 62 3.82 -1.50 9.56
CA TYR A 62 4.20 -1.83 8.20
C TYR A 62 5.73 -1.74 8.02
N SER A 63 6.29 -2.64 7.23
CA SER A 63 7.59 -2.41 6.57
C SER A 63 7.41 -1.44 5.40
N ILE A 64 8.50 -0.85 4.90
CA ILE A 64 8.44 0.06 3.75
C ILE A 64 7.99 -0.73 2.50
N TYR A 65 8.53 -1.93 2.29
CA TYR A 65 8.08 -2.87 1.27
C TYR A 65 6.59 -3.19 1.39
N GLY A 66 6.13 -3.53 2.60
CA GLY A 66 4.75 -3.91 2.89
C GLY A 66 3.76 -2.79 2.61
N LEU A 67 4.10 -1.58 3.04
CA LEU A 67 3.33 -0.36 2.78
C LEU A 67 3.15 -0.14 1.26
N ARG A 68 4.24 -0.26 0.49
CA ARG A 68 4.23 -0.02 -0.96
C ARG A 68 3.54 -1.12 -1.76
N SER A 69 3.75 -2.37 -1.38
CA SER A 69 3.08 -3.52 -2.01
C SER A 69 1.55 -3.48 -1.86
N ARG A 70 1.04 -2.67 -0.92
CA ARG A 70 -0.39 -2.53 -0.62
C ARG A 70 -0.89 -1.10 -0.73
N VAL A 71 -0.20 -0.23 -1.46
CA VAL A 71 -0.50 1.21 -1.55
C VAL A 71 -1.99 1.50 -1.77
N ILE A 72 -2.65 0.79 -2.70
CA ILE A 72 -4.08 0.98 -3.01
C ILE A 72 -4.99 0.75 -1.79
N LYS A 73 -4.59 -0.12 -0.86
CA LYS A 73 -5.38 -0.47 0.32
C LYS A 73 -5.13 0.44 1.53
N VAL A 74 -3.94 1.04 1.61
CA VAL A 74 -3.47 1.74 2.81
C VAL A 74 -3.21 3.23 2.58
N LEU A 75 -3.30 3.70 1.34
CA LEU A 75 -3.23 5.13 1.03
C LEU A 75 -4.35 5.89 1.74
N ASP A 76 -4.03 7.11 2.14
CA ASP A 76 -4.93 8.04 2.83
C ASP A 76 -5.47 7.46 4.14
N SER A 77 -4.57 6.84 4.92
CA SER A 77 -4.90 6.27 6.24
C SER A 77 -3.82 6.57 7.29
N GLU A 78 -4.23 6.61 8.55
CA GLU A 78 -3.32 6.65 9.68
C GLU A 78 -2.76 5.25 9.97
N LEU A 79 -1.44 5.14 10.03
CA LEU A 79 -0.76 3.87 10.27
C LEU A 79 0.61 4.06 10.92
N SER A 80 1.24 2.95 11.29
CA SER A 80 2.62 2.93 11.81
C SER A 80 3.54 2.23 10.81
N VAL A 81 4.73 2.79 10.58
CA VAL A 81 5.77 2.24 9.71
C VAL A 81 7.05 2.09 10.51
N THR A 82 7.69 0.93 10.42
CA THR A 82 8.98 0.68 11.07
C THR A 82 10.09 0.65 10.03
N GLY A 83 11.18 1.36 10.29
CA GLY A 83 12.34 1.41 9.41
C GLY A 83 13.55 2.08 10.07
N TYR A 84 14.69 2.05 9.38
CA TYR A 84 15.90 2.76 9.79
C TYR A 84 15.93 4.15 9.18
N ILE A 85 16.27 5.18 9.96
CA ILE A 85 16.57 6.50 9.43
C ILE A 85 17.88 6.40 8.65
N VAL A 86 17.82 6.50 7.33
CA VAL A 86 19.00 6.40 6.46
C VAL A 86 19.56 7.76 6.06
N ASP A 87 18.71 8.79 6.09
CA ASP A 87 19.13 10.16 5.78
C ASP A 87 18.19 11.18 6.42
N ILE A 88 18.73 12.33 6.78
CA ILE A 88 17.95 13.48 7.29
C ILE A 88 18.40 14.69 6.48
N TYR A 89 17.45 15.39 5.85
CA TYR A 89 17.78 16.55 5.06
C TYR A 89 18.49 17.62 5.88
N GLU A 90 19.69 17.98 5.43
CA GLU A 90 20.46 19.09 5.95
C GLU A 90 20.45 20.24 4.93
N PRO A 91 20.11 21.47 5.35
CA PRO A 91 20.17 22.63 4.47
C PRO A 91 21.59 22.85 3.92
N PRO A 92 21.74 23.20 2.64
CA PRO A 92 23.05 23.54 2.09
C PRO A 92 23.64 24.75 2.81
N ALA A 93 24.95 24.73 3.08
CA ALA A 93 25.64 25.84 3.71
C ALA A 93 25.54 27.10 2.83
N CYS A 94 25.07 28.21 3.40
CA CYS A 94 25.09 29.51 2.71
C CYS A 94 26.24 30.38 3.22
N THR A 95 27.26 30.56 2.37
CA THR A 95 28.43 31.41 2.65
C THR A 95 28.27 32.85 2.15
N LYS A 96 27.18 33.15 1.43
CA LYS A 96 26.91 34.46 0.83
C LYS A 96 26.38 35.44 1.88
N LYS A 97 26.77 36.71 1.77
CA LYS A 97 26.33 37.79 2.68
C LYS A 97 24.86 38.17 2.47
N LYS A 98 24.31 37.96 1.28
CA LYS A 98 22.92 38.27 0.93
C LYS A 98 22.08 36.99 0.97
N LYS A 99 20.97 37.03 1.71
CA LYS A 99 20.05 35.88 1.87
C LYS A 99 19.42 35.43 0.55
N ASP A 100 19.17 36.37 -0.36
CA ASP A 100 18.48 36.10 -1.62
C ASP A 100 19.34 35.30 -2.63
N GLU A 101 20.65 35.25 -2.38
CA GLU A 101 21.61 34.44 -3.16
C GLU A 101 21.81 33.03 -2.56
N CYS A 102 21.19 32.73 -1.41
CA CYS A 102 21.23 31.40 -0.83
C CYS A 102 20.28 30.45 -1.55
N PRO A 103 20.61 29.16 -1.67
CA PRO A 103 19.67 28.15 -2.13
C PRO A 103 18.40 28.16 -1.28
N LYS A 104 17.25 27.94 -1.92
CA LYS A 104 15.99 27.76 -1.19
C LYS A 104 16.10 26.52 -0.30
N VAL A 105 15.83 26.72 0.98
CA VAL A 105 15.91 25.67 1.98
C VAL A 105 14.59 24.90 1.98
N ALA A 106 14.67 23.58 1.84
CA ALA A 106 13.49 22.72 1.94
C ALA A 106 13.03 22.60 3.41
N MET A 107 11.76 22.30 3.59
CA MET A 107 11.21 21.96 4.90
C MET A 107 11.89 20.70 5.47
N PRO A 108 11.93 20.55 6.81
CA PRO A 108 12.45 19.35 7.45
C PRO A 108 11.78 18.07 6.94
N HIS A 109 12.61 17.14 6.47
CA HIS A 109 12.20 15.80 6.08
C HIS A 109 13.34 14.81 6.33
N MET A 110 12.97 13.54 6.51
CA MET A 110 13.91 12.44 6.65
C MET A 110 13.49 11.28 5.76
N PHE A 111 14.42 10.36 5.54
CA PHE A 111 14.21 9.16 4.76
C PHE A 111 14.40 7.95 5.67
N ILE A 112 13.43 7.04 5.61
CA ILE A 112 13.49 5.75 6.30
C ILE A 112 13.46 4.59 5.30
N ALA A 113 14.10 3.47 5.64
CA ALA A 113 14.13 2.28 4.80
C ALA A 113 14.08 0.98 5.63
N ASP A 114 13.82 -0.15 4.98
CA ASP A 114 13.77 -1.46 5.66
C ASP A 114 15.16 -1.91 6.17
N THR A 115 16.25 -1.40 5.58
CA THR A 115 17.64 -1.62 6.03
C THR A 115 18.38 -0.31 6.28
N ALA A 116 19.37 -0.34 7.17
CA ALA A 116 20.13 0.85 7.57
C ALA A 116 21.12 1.35 6.51
N ASP A 117 21.52 0.48 5.59
CA ASP A 117 22.48 0.73 4.52
C ASP A 117 21.82 1.07 3.18
N GLN A 118 20.49 1.22 3.15
CA GLN A 118 19.75 1.49 1.92
C GLN A 118 20.08 2.87 1.33
N THR A 119 20.76 2.90 0.19
CA THR A 119 21.16 4.13 -0.51
C THR A 119 20.22 4.54 -1.64
N ASP A 120 19.41 3.62 -2.16
CA ASP A 120 18.50 3.91 -3.26
C ASP A 120 17.30 4.72 -2.76
N ARG A 121 17.13 5.93 -3.31
CA ARG A 121 15.97 6.80 -3.00
C ARG A 121 14.65 6.17 -3.42
N GLY A 122 14.67 5.31 -4.43
CA GLY A 122 13.51 4.53 -4.85
C GLY A 122 12.98 3.63 -3.76
N GLU A 123 13.84 3.10 -2.89
CA GLU A 123 13.53 2.17 -1.80
C GLU A 123 13.33 2.85 -0.43
N GLN A 124 13.49 4.16 -0.37
CA GLN A 124 13.31 4.95 0.85
C GLN A 124 11.92 5.59 0.90
N LEU A 125 11.33 5.62 2.08
CA LEU A 125 10.09 6.35 2.38
C LEU A 125 10.43 7.70 3.01
N ILE A 126 9.87 8.77 2.47
CA ILE A 126 10.05 10.11 3.04
C ILE A 126 9.05 10.33 4.19
N VAL A 127 9.55 10.91 5.28
CA VAL A 127 8.77 11.33 6.45
C VAL A 127 8.89 12.84 6.60
N VAL A 128 7.75 13.52 6.69
CA VAL A 128 7.65 14.99 6.67
C VAL A 128 6.74 15.49 7.81
N GLY A 129 6.69 16.79 8.04
CA GLY A 129 5.71 17.39 8.97
C GLY A 129 6.08 17.33 10.45
N TYR A 130 7.25 16.79 10.80
CA TYR A 130 7.74 16.78 12.19
C TYR A 130 8.30 18.14 12.66
N ALA A 131 8.45 19.11 11.76
CA ALA A 131 8.78 20.51 12.03
C ALA A 131 8.36 21.39 10.84
N ASP A 132 7.91 22.62 11.10
CA ASP A 132 7.47 23.59 10.08
C ASP A 132 8.65 24.18 9.31
N ASN A 133 9.82 24.30 9.94
CA ASN A 133 11.03 24.84 9.32
C ASN A 133 12.31 24.42 10.06
N GLN A 134 13.45 24.65 9.41
CA GLN A 134 14.78 24.28 9.90
C GLN A 134 15.17 24.99 11.20
N GLU A 135 14.72 26.24 11.41
CA GLU A 135 15.02 26.97 12.64
C GLU A 135 14.31 26.34 13.85
N GLN A 136 13.05 25.93 13.68
CA GLN A 136 12.30 25.23 14.70
C GLN A 136 12.97 23.89 15.07
N LEU A 137 13.37 23.09 14.08
CA LEU A 137 14.12 21.86 14.30
C LEU A 137 15.45 22.12 15.04
N ALA A 138 16.20 23.15 14.64
CA ALA A 138 17.45 23.53 15.29
C ALA A 138 17.24 23.97 16.75
N ARG A 139 16.13 24.68 17.06
CA ARG A 139 15.76 25.03 18.43
C ARG A 139 15.42 23.79 19.26
N ALA A 140 14.69 22.84 18.69
CA ALA A 140 14.35 21.57 19.34
C ALA A 140 15.60 20.77 19.70
N ARG A 141 16.55 20.64 18.75
CA ARG A 141 17.86 19.99 18.96
C ARG A 141 18.69 20.64 20.07
N ARG A 142 18.54 21.95 20.29
CA ARG A 142 19.15 22.68 21.42
C ARG A 142 18.38 22.53 22.76
N GLY A 143 17.40 21.64 22.83
CA GLY A 143 16.65 21.34 24.06
C GLY A 143 15.41 22.21 24.30
N ARG A 144 15.04 23.11 23.37
CA ARG A 144 13.80 23.90 23.51
C ARG A 144 12.57 23.06 23.16
N LYS A 145 11.49 23.15 23.94
CA LYS A 145 10.24 22.46 23.59
C LYS A 145 9.54 23.30 22.54
N THR A 146 9.36 22.74 21.35
CA THR A 146 8.67 23.39 20.23
C THR A 146 7.62 22.45 19.69
N THR A 147 6.47 23.00 19.31
CA THR A 147 5.42 22.30 18.57
C THR A 147 5.31 22.90 17.18
N THR A 148 4.78 22.14 16.23
CA THR A 148 4.41 22.66 14.92
C THR A 148 3.38 23.79 15.04
N ILE A 149 3.20 24.59 13.98
CA ILE A 149 2.24 25.71 13.96
C ILE A 149 0.82 25.23 14.26
N ALA A 150 0.45 24.06 13.74
CA ALA A 150 -0.84 23.42 14.02
C ALA A 150 -0.97 22.92 15.48
N GLY A 151 0.12 22.93 16.27
CA GLY A 151 0.14 22.56 17.69
C GLY A 151 0.05 21.05 17.97
N GLY A 152 -0.33 20.23 16.97
CA GLY A 152 -0.56 18.79 17.14
C GLY A 152 0.70 17.93 17.25
N VAL A 153 1.87 18.45 16.86
CA VAL A 153 3.12 17.67 16.80
C VAL A 153 4.21 18.34 17.63
N VAL A 154 4.79 17.60 18.58
CA VAL A 154 6.00 18.00 19.30
C VAL A 154 7.22 17.68 18.42
N VAL A 155 8.06 18.67 18.17
CA VAL A 155 9.23 18.50 17.30
C VAL A 155 10.23 17.54 17.98
N PRO A 156 10.59 16.42 17.32
CA PRO A 156 11.45 15.41 17.90
C PRO A 156 12.90 15.90 18.02
N ARG A 157 13.65 15.30 18.96
CA ARG A 157 15.04 15.71 19.29
C ARG A 157 16.06 14.61 19.08
N ASP A 158 15.58 13.39 18.94
CA ASP A 158 16.31 12.14 18.97
C ASP A 158 16.41 11.47 17.59
N LEU A 159 15.87 12.10 16.53
CA LEU A 159 16.05 11.66 15.16
C LEU A 159 17.53 11.73 14.75
N LYS A 160 18.11 10.57 14.47
CA LYS A 160 19.50 10.40 14.02
C LYS A 160 19.57 9.32 12.95
N VAL A 161 20.44 9.51 11.96
CA VAL A 161 20.76 8.48 10.96
C VAL A 161 21.31 7.24 11.68
N GLY A 162 20.85 6.06 11.27
CA GLY A 162 21.15 4.77 11.88
C GLY A 162 20.06 4.28 12.85
N ASN A 163 19.29 5.16 13.48
CA ASN A 163 18.25 4.75 14.41
C ASN A 163 17.18 3.93 13.70
N LYS A 164 16.79 2.80 14.29
CA LYS A 164 15.55 2.10 13.95
C LYS A 164 14.39 2.77 14.66
N VAL A 165 13.41 3.24 13.91
CA VAL A 165 12.26 3.98 14.41
C VAL A 165 10.96 3.34 13.94
N ARG A 166 9.93 3.47 14.78
CA ARG A 166 8.54 3.23 14.43
C ARG A 166 7.83 4.57 14.35
N VAL A 167 7.51 5.02 13.15
CA VAL A 167 6.85 6.29 12.88
C VAL A 167 5.36 6.06 12.74
N LYS A 168 4.55 6.80 13.51
CA LYS A 168 3.10 6.87 13.32
C LYS A 168 2.75 8.16 12.60
N GLY A 169 1.90 8.07 11.60
CA GLY A 169 1.48 9.23 10.82
C GLY A 169 0.41 8.89 9.79
N TYR A 170 0.09 9.87 8.95
CA TYR A 170 -0.86 9.73 7.86
C TYR A 170 -0.11 9.43 6.56
N PHE A 171 -0.41 8.28 5.95
CA PHE A 171 0.20 7.88 4.68
C PHE A 171 -0.57 8.47 3.50
N THR A 172 0.08 9.29 2.69
CA THR A 172 -0.55 9.98 1.56
C THR A 172 0.45 10.26 0.45
N LEU A 173 0.00 10.69 -0.73
CA LEU A 173 0.89 11.12 -1.81
C LEU A 173 1.34 12.58 -1.66
N MET A 174 0.55 13.40 -0.96
CA MET A 174 0.79 14.84 -0.82
C MET A 174 0.55 15.30 0.62
N SER A 175 1.58 15.84 1.25
CA SER A 175 1.48 16.38 2.61
C SER A 175 0.80 17.74 2.64
N SER A 176 0.24 18.13 3.78
CA SER A 176 -0.26 19.49 4.01
C SER A 176 0.81 20.57 3.82
N GLY A 177 2.08 20.23 4.06
CA GLY A 177 3.25 21.10 3.88
C GLY A 177 3.77 21.22 2.44
N GLY A 178 3.11 20.61 1.45
CA GLY A 178 3.45 20.75 0.03
C GLY A 178 4.49 19.77 -0.52
N PHE A 179 4.95 18.78 0.26
CA PHE A 179 5.68 17.63 -0.30
C PHE A 179 4.73 16.76 -1.12
N ASN A 180 5.24 16.23 -2.23
CA ASN A 180 4.52 15.28 -3.08
C ASN A 180 5.48 14.19 -3.55
N THR A 181 5.05 12.93 -3.49
CA THR A 181 5.77 11.80 -4.09
C THR A 181 4.79 10.81 -4.71
N SER A 182 5.20 10.12 -5.77
CA SER A 182 4.41 9.05 -6.40
C SER A 182 4.33 7.78 -5.55
N ASN A 183 5.32 7.54 -4.69
CA ASN A 183 5.47 6.30 -3.92
C ASN A 183 4.97 6.44 -2.46
N GLY A 184 4.28 7.55 -2.18
CA GLY A 184 3.75 7.89 -0.87
C GLY A 184 4.79 8.45 0.10
N LEU A 185 4.28 9.18 1.08
CA LEU A 185 5.00 9.79 2.19
C LEU A 185 4.23 9.60 3.50
N ILE A 186 4.92 9.73 4.62
CA ILE A 186 4.30 9.78 5.94
C ILE A 186 4.29 11.21 6.44
N GLU A 187 3.09 11.76 6.64
CA GLU A 187 2.90 12.98 7.42
C GLU A 187 2.95 12.63 8.90
N TYR A 188 4.04 13.05 9.55
CA TYR A 188 4.43 12.63 10.88
C TYR A 188 3.42 13.07 11.95
N ALA A 189 3.05 12.15 12.84
CA ALA A 189 2.34 12.46 14.08
C ALA A 189 3.26 12.25 15.30
N THR A 190 3.88 11.08 15.41
CA THR A 190 4.81 10.72 16.49
C THR A 190 5.76 9.61 16.04
N HIS A 191 6.78 9.30 16.85
CA HIS A 191 7.59 8.11 16.67
C HIS A 191 8.05 7.52 17.99
N GLU A 192 8.55 6.29 17.90
CA GLU A 192 9.32 5.61 18.94
C GLU A 192 10.67 5.17 18.36
N THR A 193 11.76 5.41 19.08
CA THR A 193 13.09 4.89 18.72
C THR A 193 13.25 3.48 19.32
N LEU A 194 13.29 2.47 18.45
CA LEU A 194 13.39 1.06 18.85
C LEU A 194 14.86 0.64 19.09
N SER A 195 15.77 1.15 18.27
CA SER A 195 17.22 0.98 18.44
C SER A 195 17.93 2.27 18.04
N PRO A 196 18.77 2.85 18.92
CA PRO A 196 19.68 3.92 18.55
C PRO A 196 20.88 3.41 17.74
#